data_AF-T0ZJ22-F1
#
_entry.id   AF-T0ZJ22-F1
#
_cell.length_a   1.000
_cell.length_b   1.000
_cell.length_c   1.000
_cell.angle_alpha   90.00
_cell.angle_beta   90.00
_cell.angle_gamma   90.00
#
_symmetry.space_group_name_H-M   'P 1'
#
loop_
_entity.id
_entity.type
_entity.pdbx_description
1 polymer ?
#
loop_
_entity_poly.entity_id
_entity_poly.type
_entity_poly.pdbx_seq_one_letter_code
_entity_poly.pdbx_strand_id
1 'polypeptide(L)'
;TEVRISTRLKDSPACLVRAENDLGAGMRKILAAAGQKVPDSKPALELNTDHPLVKYLEKLGEAGRFQELALLLYEQAELSEGGELGDPAEFVQRLNRLLVELAAGRAA
;
A
#
# COMPACT_ATOMS: atom_id res chain seq x y z
N THR A 1 11.56 3.20 -2.03
CA THR A 1 10.79 2.10 -2.64
C THR A 1 10.79 2.31 -4.13
N GLU A 2 11.12 1.30 -4.91
CA GLU A 2 11.00 1.37 -6.38
C GLU A 2 9.52 1.31 -6.77
N VAL A 3 9.10 2.01 -7.82
CA VAL A 3 7.70 2.01 -8.30
C VAL A 3 7.66 1.57 -9.75
N ARG A 4 6.76 0.65 -10.10
CA ARG A 4 6.61 0.07 -11.43
C ARG A 4 5.14 0.02 -11.84
N ILE A 5 4.88 0.03 -13.16
CA ILE A 5 3.55 -0.27 -13.70
C ILE A 5 3.37 -1.79 -13.70
N SER A 6 2.25 -2.27 -13.15
CA SER A 6 1.92 -3.69 -13.16
C SER A 6 1.39 -4.13 -14.51
N THR A 7 1.73 -5.35 -14.92
CA THR A 7 1.16 -6.02 -16.10
C THR A 7 0.18 -7.13 -15.74
N ARG A 8 0.00 -7.41 -14.45
CA ARG A 8 -0.72 -8.59 -13.93
C ARG A 8 -1.91 -8.25 -13.03
N LEU A 9 -1.92 -7.07 -12.40
CA LEU A 9 -3.03 -6.62 -11.57
C LEU A 9 -4.27 -6.37 -12.43
N LYS A 10 -5.43 -6.87 -11.97
CA LYS A 10 -6.74 -6.63 -12.60
C LYS A 10 -7.62 -5.80 -11.68
N ASP A 11 -8.05 -6.40 -10.57
CA ASP A 11 -9.03 -5.81 -9.66
C ASP A 11 -8.38 -5.00 -8.53
N SER A 12 -7.10 -5.22 -8.25
CA SER A 12 -6.37 -4.49 -7.22
C SER A 12 -5.68 -3.25 -7.79
N PRO A 13 -5.67 -2.11 -7.07
CA PRO A 13 -5.00 -0.89 -7.50
C PRO A 13 -3.48 -0.96 -7.40
N ALA A 14 -2.95 -1.74 -6.46
CA ALA A 14 -1.52 -1.91 -6.22
C ALA A 14 -1.19 -3.20 -5.49
N CYS A 15 0.06 -3.64 -5.58
CA CYS A 15 0.65 -4.69 -4.73
C CYS A 15 2.13 -4.39 -4.41
N LEU A 16 2.64 -4.99 -3.34
CA LEU A 16 4.08 -4.94 -3.01
C LEU A 16 4.77 -6.21 -3.48
N VAL A 17 5.76 -6.04 -4.36
CA VAL A 17 6.50 -7.15 -4.95
C VAL A 17 7.91 -7.17 -4.40
N ARG A 18 8.32 -8.34 -3.91
CA ARG A 18 9.69 -8.57 -3.44
C ARG A 18 10.49 -9.26 -4.52
N ALA A 19 11.82 -9.14 -4.46
CA ALA A 19 12.67 -9.90 -5.36
C ALA A 19 12.45 -11.41 -5.17
N GLU A 20 12.67 -12.23 -6.20
CA GLU A 20 12.46 -13.68 -6.10
C GLU A 20 13.29 -14.35 -4.98
N ASN A 21 14.43 -13.76 -4.65
CA ASN A 21 15.32 -14.22 -3.58
C ASN A 21 15.03 -13.58 -2.21
N ASP A 22 14.04 -12.70 -2.11
CA ASP A 22 13.68 -12.07 -0.84
C ASP A 22 12.81 -13.00 0.01
N LEU A 23 13.00 -12.91 1.32
CA LEU A 23 12.20 -13.64 2.28
C LEU A 23 10.76 -13.09 2.28
N GLY A 24 9.79 -13.98 2.02
CA GLY A 24 8.36 -13.67 2.15
C GLY A 24 7.96 -13.30 3.59
N ALA A 25 6.78 -12.68 3.74
CA ALA A 25 6.34 -12.13 5.03
C ALA A 25 6.27 -13.17 6.15
N GLY A 26 5.72 -14.36 5.88
CA GLY A 26 5.66 -15.43 6.88
C GLY A 26 7.05 -15.89 7.36
N MET A 27 8.01 -16.07 6.44
CA MET A 27 9.36 -16.51 6.80
C MET A 27 10.11 -15.47 7.63
N ARG A 28 9.93 -14.18 7.32
CA ARG A 28 10.51 -13.09 8.14
C ARG A 28 9.96 -13.12 9.57
N LYS A 29 8.66 -13.38 9.76
CA LYS A 29 8.06 -13.52 11.11
C LYS A 29 8.65 -14.72 11.87
N ILE A 30 8.84 -15.85 11.19
CA ILE A 30 9.47 -17.04 11.79
C ILE A 30 10.91 -16.72 12.23
N LEU A 31 11.71 -16.07 11.38
CA LEU A 31 13.09 -15.68 11.71
C LEU A 31 13.15 -14.68 12.87
N ALA A 32 12.29 -13.66 12.86
CA ALA A 32 12.20 -12.69 13.95
C ALA A 32 11.83 -13.36 15.28
N ALA A 33 10.84 -14.25 15.27
CA ALA A 33 10.43 -15.01 16.46
C ALA A 33 11.54 -15.97 16.97
N ALA A 34 12.39 -16.46 16.06
CA ALA A 34 13.57 -17.26 16.39
C ALA A 34 14.78 -16.42 16.84
N GLY A 35 14.65 -15.10 16.97
CA GLY A 35 15.73 -14.19 17.34
C GLY A 35 16.82 -14.04 16.27
N GLN A 36 16.55 -14.48 15.04
CA GLN A 36 17.48 -14.37 13.92
C GLN A 36 17.40 -12.96 13.31
N LYS A 37 18.53 -12.47 12.80
CA LYS A 37 18.56 -11.20 12.08
C LYS A 37 17.74 -11.36 10.79
N VAL A 38 16.68 -10.57 10.67
CA VAL A 38 15.88 -10.50 9.44
C VAL A 38 16.59 -9.57 8.45
N PRO A 39 16.94 -10.02 7.25
CA PRO A 39 17.47 -9.16 6.20
C PRO A 39 16.46 -8.06 5.82
N ASP A 40 16.98 -6.84 5.61
CA ASP A 40 16.18 -5.76 5.05
C ASP A 40 15.76 -6.12 3.63
N SER A 41 14.45 -6.07 3.36
CA SER A 41 13.89 -6.24 2.02
C SER A 41 13.10 -4.98 1.68
N LYS A 42 13.50 -4.30 0.61
CA LYS A 42 12.80 -3.13 0.07
C LYS A 42 11.90 -3.60 -1.07
N PRO A 43 10.59 -3.83 -0.85
CA PRO A 43 9.70 -4.22 -1.94
C PRO A 43 9.61 -3.10 -2.99
N ALA A 44 9.28 -3.48 -4.22
CA ALA A 44 8.81 -2.58 -5.25
C ALA A 44 7.29 -2.44 -5.15
N LEU A 45 6.77 -1.24 -5.34
CA LEU A 45 5.33 -1.00 -5.47
C LEU A 45 4.95 -1.15 -6.95
N GLU A 46 4.06 -2.09 -7.25
CA GLU A 46 3.43 -2.22 -8.56
C GLU A 46 2.08 -1.53 -8.55
N LEU A 47 1.84 -0.63 -9.52
CA LEU A 47 0.59 0.11 -9.67
C LEU A 47 -0.19 -0.38 -10.90
N ASN A 48 -1.49 -0.55 -10.74
CA ASN A 48 -2.42 -0.80 -11.84
C ASN A 48 -2.95 0.54 -12.37
N THR A 49 -2.33 1.06 -13.44
CA THR A 49 -2.75 2.33 -14.05
C THR A 49 -4.15 2.30 -14.63
N ASP A 50 -4.71 1.11 -14.86
CA ASP A 50 -6.08 0.98 -15.36
C ASP A 50 -7.16 1.03 -14.28
N HIS A 51 -6.78 0.82 -13.03
CA HIS A 51 -7.71 0.78 -11.91
C HIS A 51 -8.33 2.18 -11.65
N PRO A 52 -9.66 2.27 -11.43
CA PRO A 52 -10.34 3.56 -11.22
C PRO A 52 -9.73 4.42 -10.10
N LEU A 53 -9.28 3.81 -9.00
CA LEU A 53 -8.61 4.52 -7.91
C LEU A 53 -7.27 5.15 -8.32
N VAL A 54 -6.48 4.47 -9.17
CA VAL A 54 -5.19 5.02 -9.63
C VAL A 54 -5.43 6.16 -10.64
N LYS A 55 -6.43 6.00 -11.52
CA LYS A 55 -6.88 7.08 -12.41
C LYS A 55 -7.47 8.28 -11.65
N TYR A 56 -8.09 8.05 -10.49
CA TYR A 56 -8.55 9.12 -9.61
C TYR A 56 -7.36 9.87 -9.00
N LEU A 57 -6.38 9.14 -8.46
CA LEU A 57 -5.14 9.70 -7.92
C LEU A 57 -4.40 10.58 -8.94
N GLU A 58 -4.32 10.14 -10.20
CA GLU A 58 -3.68 10.91 -11.29
C GLU A 58 -4.34 12.28 -11.51
N LYS A 59 -5.64 12.40 -11.25
CA LYS A 59 -6.42 13.63 -11.44
C LYS A 59 -6.41 14.55 -10.23
N LEU A 60 -5.93 14.07 -9.08
CA LEU A 60 -5.83 14.89 -7.89
C LEU A 60 -4.73 15.94 -8.09
N GLY A 61 -5.09 17.20 -7.87
CA GLY A 61 -4.17 18.33 -7.90
C GLY A 61 -3.28 18.39 -6.66
N GLU A 62 -3.64 19.23 -5.69
CA GLU A 62 -2.82 19.56 -4.51
C GLU A 62 -2.10 18.37 -3.85
N ALA A 63 -0.88 18.63 -3.38
CA ALA A 63 0.00 17.63 -2.79
C ALA A 63 -0.59 16.89 -1.58
N GLY A 64 -1.45 17.53 -0.78
CA GLY A 64 -1.95 16.96 0.48
C GLY A 64 -2.88 15.75 0.30
N ARG A 65 -3.93 15.90 -0.51
CA ARG A 65 -4.91 14.81 -0.73
C ARG A 65 -4.31 13.66 -1.54
N PHE A 66 -3.45 13.97 -2.51
CA PHE A 66 -2.69 12.97 -3.23
C PHE A 66 -1.81 12.15 -2.28
N GLN A 67 -1.04 12.80 -1.40
CA GLN A 67 -0.16 12.12 -0.44
C GLN A 67 -0.94 11.20 0.51
N GLU A 68 -2.06 11.67 1.05
CA GLU A 68 -2.90 10.89 1.97
C GLU A 68 -3.42 9.62 1.31
N LEU A 69 -3.96 9.72 0.09
CA LEU A 69 -4.52 8.58 -0.63
C LEU A 69 -3.45 7.65 -1.20
N ALA A 70 -2.31 8.19 -1.64
CA ALA A 70 -1.17 7.38 -2.09
C ALA A 70 -0.61 6.54 -0.94
N LEU A 71 -0.53 7.11 0.26
CA LEU A 71 -0.11 6.39 1.46
C LEU A 71 -1.11 5.30 1.85
N LEU A 72 -2.41 5.61 1.84
CA LEU A 72 -3.47 4.63 2.11
C LEU A 72 -3.43 3.44 1.13
N LEU A 73 -3.19 3.72 -0.16
CA LEU A 73 -3.04 2.70 -1.20
C LEU A 73 -1.77 1.85 -1.00
N TYR A 74 -0.66 2.45 -0.55
CA TYR A 74 0.56 1.72 -0.20
C TYR A 74 0.34 0.79 1.00
N GLU A 75 -0.30 1.26 2.07
CA GLU A 75 -0.57 0.47 3.28
C GLU A 75 -1.56 -0.68 2.99
N GLN A 76 -2.55 -0.45 2.12
CA GLN A 76 -3.43 -1.52 1.63
C GLN A 76 -2.66 -2.59 0.86
N ALA A 77 -1.70 -2.19 0.01
CA ALA A 77 -0.82 -3.13 -0.69
C ALA A 77 0.06 -3.90 0.29
N GLU A 78 0.57 -3.26 1.34
CA GLU A 78 1.34 -3.91 2.40
C GLU A 78 0.52 -4.96 3.16
N LEU A 79 -0.69 -4.61 3.59
CA LEU A 79 -1.60 -5.53 4.26
C LEU A 79 -1.99 -6.73 3.38
N SER A 80 -2.28 -6.47 2.10
CA SER A 80 -2.69 -7.52 1.14
C SER A 80 -1.60 -8.58 0.93
N GLU A 81 -0.33 -8.19 1.06
CA GLU A 81 0.85 -9.06 0.93
C GLU A 81 1.26 -9.71 2.28
N GLY A 82 0.40 -9.63 3.30
CA GLY A 82 0.63 -10.19 4.63
C GLY A 82 1.67 -9.41 5.45
N GLY A 83 1.94 -8.16 5.07
CA GLY A 83 2.74 -7.21 5.82
C GLY A 83 2.04 -6.74 7.10
N GLU A 84 2.76 -5.93 7.88
CA GLU A 84 2.25 -5.26 9.07
C GLU A 84 2.48 -3.77 8.90
N LEU A 85 1.53 -2.96 9.37
CA LEU A 85 1.64 -1.51 9.29
C LEU A 85 2.51 -1.00 10.44
N GLY A 86 3.33 0.01 10.16
CA GLY A 86 4.12 0.70 11.18
C GLY A 86 3.25 1.43 12.20
N ASP A 87 2.15 2.06 11.75
CA ASP A 87 1.13 2.68 12.61
C ASP A 87 -0.29 2.29 12.15
N PRO A 88 -0.85 1.18 12.68
CA PRO A 88 -2.21 0.77 12.36
C PRO A 88 -3.26 1.79 12.80
N ALA A 89 -3.00 2.57 13.86
CA ALA A 89 -3.95 3.56 14.36
C ALA A 89 -4.05 4.74 13.40
N GLU A 90 -2.94 5.22 12.86
CA GLU A 90 -2.92 6.28 11.86
C GLU A 90 -3.60 5.85 10.55
N PHE A 91 -3.34 4.62 10.08
CA PHE A 91 -4.04 4.05 8.93
C PHE A 91 -5.57 4.04 9.13
N VAL A 92 -6.04 3.55 10.29
CA VAL A 92 -7.48 3.52 10.60
C VAL A 92 -8.06 4.94 10.68
N GLN A 93 -7.36 5.89 11.28
CA GLN A 93 -7.80 7.29 11.34
C GLN A 93 -7.94 7.90 9.94
N ARG A 94 -6.97 7.65 9.06
CA ARG A 94 -6.98 8.10 7.65
C ARG A 94 -8.13 7.49 6.87
N LEU A 95 -8.34 6.18 7.01
CA LEU A 95 -9.46 5.48 6.39
C LEU A 95 -10.81 6.03 6.86
N ASN A 96 -10.98 6.23 8.17
CA ASN A 96 -12.22 6.76 8.74
C ASN A 96 -12.50 8.18 8.26
N ARG A 97 -11.47 9.03 8.15
CA ARG A 97 -11.62 10.39 7.60
C ARG A 97 -12.15 10.35 6.17
N LEU A 98 -11.56 9.50 5.33
CA LEU A 98 -12.01 9.32 3.94
C LEU A 98 -13.46 8.84 3.86
N LEU A 99 -13.84 7.86 4.71
CA LEU A 99 -15.22 7.34 4.76
C LEU A 99 -16.22 8.42 5.17
N VAL A 100 -15.88 9.27 6.14
CA VAL A 100 -16.74 10.39 6.56
C VAL A 100 -16.90 11.42 5.45
N GLU A 101 -15.83 11.76 4.73
CA GLU A 101 -15.90 12.70 3.60
C GLU A 101 -16.76 12.17 2.45
N LEU A 102 -16.63 10.87 2.13
CA LEU A 102 -17.45 10.19 1.14
C LEU A 102 -18.93 10.21 1.54
N ALA A 103 -19.23 9.87 2.80
CA ALA A 103 -20.58 9.90 3.34
C ALA A 103 -21.20 11.32 3.38
N ALA A 104 -20.37 12.35 3.58
CA ALA A 104 -20.78 13.75 3.58
C ALA A 104 -20.92 14.36 2.18
N GLY A 105 -20.65 13.61 1.10
CA GLY A 105 -20.71 14.09 -0.28
C GLY A 105 -19.61 15.11 -0.62
N ARG A 106 -18.52 15.12 0.16
CA ARG A 106 -17.39 16.07 -0.01
C ARG A 106 -16.23 15.50 -0.81
N ALA A 107 -16.35 14.27 -1.30
CA ALA A 107 -15.33 13.65 -2.14
C ALA A 107 -15.44 14.16 -3.57
N ALA A 108 -14.75 15.28 -3.85
CA ALA A 108 -14.33 15.67 -5.19
C ALA A 108 -12.80 15.67 -5.21
#